data_AF-A0A9X3F7L5-F1
#
_entry.id   AF-A0A9X3F7L5-F1
#
_cell.length_a   1.000
_cell.length_b   1.000
_cell.length_c   1.000
_cell.angle_alpha   90.00
_cell.angle_beta   90.00
_cell.angle_gamma   90.00
#
_symmetry.space_group_name_H-M   'P 1'
#
loop_
_entity.id
_entity.type
_entity.pdbx_description
1 polymer ?
#
loop_
_entity_poly.entity_id
_entity_poly.type
_entity_poly.pdbx_seq_one_letter_code
_entity_poly.pdbx_strand_id
1 'polypeptide(L)'
;MKNQLCVLFLFVGLIVSFNSCKQLVQETESPKFITIDGPDLIAPSGEKLFIQGINLGNWLNPEGYMFQFRKTSSARLIDQAFREMAGPDFTNEFWKLFKDNYITREDIQYIKSAGVNSIRLPFHYKLFTDEDYMGLSANQDGFERIDSLLSWCSKAELYVILDMHDAPGGQTGDNIDDSYGYPWLMVSEKSQELFVGIWREIADRYKDEPLILGYDLLNEPIATYFGDEIPELNKQLEPLYMRAVAAIREVDKNHIVLLGGAQWNSNFSIFTDSKFDDNIM
;
A
#
# COMPACT_ATOMS: atom_id res chain seq x y z
N MET A 1 -6.89 41.86 88.14
CA MET A 1 -7.40 41.20 86.92
C MET A 1 -7.19 42.13 85.74
N LYS A 2 -6.61 41.60 84.66
CA LYS A 2 -6.30 42.22 83.35
C LYS A 2 -5.05 43.11 83.30
N ASN A 3 -3.98 42.45 82.82
CA ASN A 3 -2.76 43.03 82.28
C ASN A 3 -2.99 43.60 80.87
N GLN A 4 -2.14 44.58 80.58
CA GLN A 4 -1.78 45.25 79.33
C GLN A 4 -1.74 44.36 78.08
N LEU A 5 -1.90 44.93 76.88
CA LEU A 5 -0.77 45.36 76.03
C LEU A 5 -1.23 45.88 74.66
N CYS A 6 -0.55 46.94 74.21
CA CYS A 6 -0.66 47.57 72.89
C CYS A 6 -0.42 46.59 71.72
N VAL A 7 -1.22 46.72 70.66
CA VAL A 7 -1.01 46.04 69.38
C VAL A 7 -0.13 46.90 68.49
N LEU A 8 1.05 46.37 68.15
CA LEU A 8 2.00 46.89 67.17
C LEU A 8 1.68 46.23 65.82
N PHE A 9 1.53 47.02 64.75
CA PHE A 9 1.38 46.51 63.38
C PHE A 9 2.72 45.99 62.85
N LEU A 10 2.74 44.73 62.40
CA LEU A 10 3.85 44.13 61.65
C LEU A 10 3.33 43.71 60.27
N PHE A 11 3.84 44.38 59.23
CA PHE A 11 3.65 43.98 57.84
C PHE A 11 4.54 42.77 57.54
N VAL A 12 3.93 41.65 57.12
CA VAL A 12 4.65 40.50 56.56
C VAL A 12 4.33 40.44 55.07
N GLY A 13 5.33 40.66 54.22
CA GLY A 13 5.23 40.45 52.78
C GLY A 13 5.19 38.97 52.44
N LEU A 14 4.15 38.53 51.75
CA LEU A 14 4.06 37.20 51.15
C LEU A 14 4.72 37.24 49.76
N ILE A 15 5.86 36.56 49.60
CA ILE A 15 6.43 36.29 48.28
C ILE A 15 5.72 35.04 47.74
N VAL A 16 4.89 35.23 46.72
CA VAL A 16 4.27 34.12 45.97
C VAL A 16 5.27 33.65 44.92
N SER A 17 5.90 32.50 45.16
CA SER A 17 6.71 31.80 44.18
C SER A 17 5.80 31.08 43.17
N PHE A 18 5.68 31.64 41.96
CA PHE A 18 5.09 30.96 40.82
C PHE A 18 6.01 29.82 40.37
N ASN A 19 5.72 28.59 40.79
CA ASN A 19 6.28 27.40 40.14
C ASN A 19 5.62 27.27 38.77
N SER A 20 6.34 27.69 37.73
CA SER A 20 5.97 27.42 36.35
C SER A 20 6.06 25.92 36.11
N CYS A 21 4.89 25.28 36.02
CA CYS A 21 4.75 23.89 35.61
C CYS A 21 5.13 23.83 34.12
N LYS A 22 6.39 23.53 33.82
CA LYS A 22 6.82 23.19 32.46
C LYS A 22 6.08 21.92 32.05
N GLN A 23 5.03 22.07 31.25
CA GLN A 23 4.50 21.00 30.43
C GLN A 23 5.67 20.47 29.59
N LEU A 24 6.09 19.23 29.85
CA LEU A 24 6.94 18.49 28.93
C LEU A 24 6.13 18.31 27.66
N VAL A 25 6.38 19.16 26.67
CA VAL A 25 5.99 18.88 25.30
C VAL A 25 6.77 17.63 24.93
N GLN A 26 6.07 16.50 24.83
CA GLN A 26 6.62 15.31 24.22
C GLN A 26 6.87 15.71 22.76
N GLU A 27 8.13 16.00 22.40
CA GLU A 27 8.51 16.09 21.00
C GLU A 27 8.22 14.73 20.40
N THR A 28 7.12 14.63 19.66
CA THR A 28 6.88 13.49 18.77
C THR A 28 8.00 13.53 17.74
N GLU A 29 8.99 12.63 17.86
CA GLU A 29 9.97 12.43 16.80
C GLU A 29 9.21 12.26 15.48
N SER A 30 9.66 12.96 14.43
CA SER A 30 9.09 12.77 13.09
C SER A 30 9.13 11.29 12.71
N PRO A 31 8.11 10.77 11.99
CA PRO A 31 8.12 9.39 11.51
C PRO A 31 9.42 9.10 10.75
N LYS A 32 10.07 7.98 11.06
CA LYS A 32 11.33 7.56 10.42
C LYS A 32 11.01 6.49 9.40
N PHE A 33 11.29 6.77 8.13
CA PHE A 33 11.01 5.89 6.99
C PHE A 33 12.24 5.05 6.60
N ILE A 34 12.00 3.98 5.85
CA ILE A 34 13.06 3.31 5.07
C ILE A 34 13.51 4.27 3.97
N THR A 35 14.81 4.37 3.74
CA THR A 35 15.40 5.16 2.65
C THR A 35 16.24 4.29 1.73
N ILE A 36 16.66 4.83 0.58
CA ILE A 36 17.58 4.16 -0.34
C ILE A 36 18.98 4.78 -0.30
N ASP A 37 20.02 3.96 -0.41
CA ASP A 37 21.40 4.36 -0.71
C ASP A 37 21.96 3.44 -1.80
N GLY A 38 21.95 3.94 -3.04
CA GLY A 38 22.23 3.11 -4.21
C GLY A 38 21.27 1.92 -4.30
N PRO A 39 21.77 0.66 -4.34
CA PRO A 39 20.91 -0.53 -4.38
C PRO A 39 20.37 -0.96 -3.02
N ASP A 40 20.73 -0.26 -1.93
CA ASP A 40 20.50 -0.73 -0.57
C ASP A 40 19.33 0.00 0.09
N LEU A 41 18.45 -0.77 0.73
CA LEU A 41 17.45 -0.26 1.64
C LEU A 41 18.08 0.00 3.00
N ILE A 42 17.84 1.18 3.57
CA ILE A 42 18.41 1.61 4.85
C ILE A 42 17.28 1.84 5.84
N ALA A 43 17.32 1.11 6.97
CA ALA A 43 16.35 1.24 8.04
C ALA A 43 16.57 2.54 8.84
N PRO A 44 15.57 3.00 9.61
CA PRO A 44 15.71 4.11 10.57
C PRO A 44 16.89 4.03 11.54
N SER A 45 17.38 2.82 11.82
CA SER A 45 18.57 2.60 12.65
C SER A 45 19.88 2.99 11.96
N GLY A 46 19.87 3.21 10.65
CA GLY A 46 21.05 3.40 9.79
C GLY A 46 21.65 2.08 9.28
N GLU A 47 21.07 0.94 9.64
CA GLU A 47 21.52 -0.37 9.17
C GLU A 47 20.86 -0.74 7.84
N LYS A 48 21.56 -1.55 7.04
CA LYS A 48 21.02 -2.10 5.80
C LYS A 48 19.89 -3.08 6.11
N LEU A 49 18.72 -2.84 5.52
CA LEU A 49 17.57 -3.73 5.56
C LEU A 49 17.65 -4.73 4.40
N PHE A 50 17.71 -6.01 4.74
CA PHE A 50 17.53 -7.09 3.76
C PHE A 50 16.09 -7.58 3.82
N ILE A 51 15.36 -7.48 2.71
CA ILE A 51 13.99 -7.99 2.62
C ILE A 51 14.00 -9.51 2.82
N GLN A 52 13.32 -9.96 3.87
CA GLN A 52 12.92 -11.35 4.11
C GLN A 52 11.40 -11.35 4.08
N GLY A 53 10.85 -11.29 2.86
CA GLY A 53 9.45 -10.97 2.62
C GLY A 53 8.57 -12.16 2.25
N ILE A 54 7.26 -12.00 2.42
CA ILE A 54 6.23 -12.91 1.89
C ILE A 54 5.11 -12.10 1.21
N ASN A 55 4.46 -12.67 0.20
CA ASN A 55 3.27 -12.09 -0.42
C ASN A 55 1.99 -12.59 0.25
N LEU A 56 1.03 -11.69 0.47
CA LEU A 56 -0.35 -12.07 0.83
C LEU A 56 -1.19 -12.32 -0.43
N GLY A 57 -0.70 -13.23 -1.29
CA GLY A 57 -1.35 -13.58 -2.55
C GLY A 57 -2.75 -14.18 -2.37
N ASN A 58 -3.58 -14.10 -3.40
CA ASN A 58 -4.99 -14.51 -3.44
C ASN A 58 -5.96 -13.69 -2.58
N TRP A 59 -5.49 -12.87 -1.64
CA TRP A 59 -6.37 -12.24 -0.65
C TRP A 59 -7.19 -11.10 -1.25
N LEU A 60 -6.51 -10.06 -1.72
CA LEU A 60 -7.12 -8.86 -2.32
C LEU A 60 -6.95 -8.83 -3.85
N ASN A 61 -6.40 -9.90 -4.41
CA ASN A 61 -6.36 -10.22 -5.83
C ASN A 61 -6.40 -11.75 -6.00
N PRO A 62 -7.60 -12.37 -6.11
CA PRO A 62 -7.74 -13.81 -6.17
C PRO A 62 -7.34 -14.39 -7.53
N GLU A 63 -6.56 -15.46 -7.51
CA GLU A 63 -6.03 -16.14 -8.68
C GLU A 63 -6.52 -17.58 -8.76
N GLY A 64 -6.93 -18.01 -9.95
CA GLY A 64 -7.61 -19.29 -10.14
C GLY A 64 -6.81 -20.49 -9.66
N TYR A 65 -5.50 -20.50 -9.89
CA TYR A 65 -4.67 -21.65 -9.52
C TYR A 65 -4.56 -21.82 -8.00
N MET A 66 -4.72 -20.75 -7.21
CA MET A 66 -4.72 -20.81 -5.74
C MET A 66 -6.01 -21.43 -5.20
N PHE A 67 -7.09 -21.40 -5.99
CA PHE A 67 -8.30 -22.20 -5.80
C PHE A 67 -8.24 -23.58 -6.48
N GLN A 68 -7.10 -23.95 -7.07
CA GLN A 68 -6.90 -25.16 -7.89
C GLN A 68 -7.79 -25.21 -9.14
N PHE A 69 -8.30 -24.07 -9.59
CA PHE A 69 -9.04 -23.96 -10.84
C PHE A 69 -8.09 -23.99 -12.04
N ARG A 70 -8.56 -24.57 -13.14
CA ARG A 70 -7.80 -24.70 -14.39
C ARG A 70 -8.22 -23.74 -15.49
N LYS A 71 -9.48 -23.30 -15.46
CA LYS A 71 -10.10 -22.48 -16.51
C LYS A 71 -10.63 -21.14 -16.00
N THR A 72 -10.71 -21.02 -14.68
CA THR A 72 -11.28 -19.87 -13.99
C THR A 72 -10.12 -19.16 -13.32
N SER A 73 -9.40 -18.36 -14.11
CA SER A 73 -8.01 -17.99 -13.80
C SER A 73 -7.84 -16.63 -13.13
N SER A 74 -8.81 -15.73 -13.26
CA SER A 74 -8.79 -14.36 -12.72
C SER A 74 -9.99 -14.07 -11.83
N ALA A 75 -9.91 -12.97 -11.07
CA ALA A 75 -10.95 -12.56 -10.11
C ALA A 75 -12.36 -12.49 -10.73
N ARG A 76 -12.54 -11.84 -11.89
CA ARG A 76 -13.82 -11.77 -12.60
C ARG A 76 -14.34 -13.12 -13.03
N LEU A 77 -13.46 -14.00 -13.53
CA LEU A 77 -13.88 -15.34 -13.94
C LEU A 77 -14.32 -16.17 -12.73
N ILE A 78 -13.64 -16.05 -11.59
CA ILE A 78 -14.02 -16.73 -10.34
C ILE A 78 -15.38 -16.23 -9.86
N ASP A 79 -15.55 -14.91 -9.80
CA ASP A 79 -16.82 -14.29 -9.42
C ASP A 79 -17.97 -14.73 -10.33
N GLN A 80 -17.77 -14.66 -11.65
CA GLN A 80 -18.76 -15.11 -12.65
C GLN A 80 -19.13 -16.59 -12.44
N ALA A 81 -18.13 -17.46 -12.28
CA ALA A 81 -18.38 -18.89 -12.07
C ALA A 81 -19.20 -19.14 -10.79
N PHE A 82 -18.89 -18.45 -9.68
CA PHE A 82 -19.67 -18.59 -8.45
C PHE A 82 -21.09 -18.05 -8.60
N ARG A 83 -21.30 -16.92 -9.26
CA ARG A 83 -22.65 -16.37 -9.51
C ARG A 83 -23.48 -17.29 -10.39
N GLU A 84 -22.90 -17.87 -11.44
CA GLU A 84 -23.59 -18.81 -12.33
C GLU A 84 -23.94 -20.13 -11.64
N MET A 85 -23.08 -20.62 -10.73
CA MET A 85 -23.29 -21.91 -10.05
C MET A 85 -24.12 -21.82 -8.77
N ALA A 86 -23.93 -20.77 -7.97
CA ALA A 86 -24.46 -20.66 -6.60
C ALA A 86 -25.36 -19.44 -6.39
N GLY A 87 -25.43 -18.52 -7.36
CA GLY A 87 -26.25 -17.31 -7.30
C GLY A 87 -25.56 -16.12 -6.63
N PRO A 88 -26.02 -14.89 -6.92
CA PRO A 88 -25.34 -13.66 -6.51
C PRO A 88 -25.33 -13.44 -4.99
N ASP A 89 -26.40 -13.80 -4.27
CA ASP A 89 -26.47 -13.60 -2.81
C ASP A 89 -25.40 -14.43 -2.08
N PHE A 90 -25.25 -15.70 -2.49
CA PHE A 90 -24.21 -16.58 -1.95
C PHE A 90 -22.81 -16.06 -2.30
N THR A 91 -22.57 -15.64 -3.55
CA THR A 91 -21.26 -15.14 -3.97
C THR A 91 -20.85 -13.89 -3.20
N ASN A 92 -21.79 -12.95 -2.99
CA ASN A 92 -21.52 -11.74 -2.21
C ASN A 92 -21.15 -12.07 -0.76
N GLU A 93 -21.88 -12.99 -0.11
CA GLU A 93 -21.55 -13.44 1.24
C GLU A 93 -20.20 -14.19 1.29
N PHE A 94 -19.94 -15.07 0.32
CA PHE A 94 -18.68 -15.78 0.18
C PHE A 94 -17.51 -14.80 0.12
N TRP A 95 -17.57 -13.78 -0.75
CA TRP A 95 -16.46 -12.85 -0.90
C TRP A 95 -16.21 -11.99 0.33
N LYS A 96 -17.29 -11.57 1.00
CA LYS A 96 -17.17 -10.88 2.29
C LYS A 96 -16.44 -11.76 3.31
N LEU A 97 -16.90 -13.01 3.50
CA LEU A 97 -16.27 -13.96 4.42
C LEU A 97 -14.84 -14.29 4.01
N PHE A 98 -14.56 -14.40 2.71
CA PHE A 98 -13.22 -14.63 2.19
C PHE A 98 -12.29 -13.48 2.57
N LYS A 99 -12.67 -12.22 2.28
CA LYS A 99 -11.86 -11.05 2.64
C LYS A 99 -11.64 -10.93 4.15
N ASP A 100 -12.64 -11.27 4.96
CA ASP A 100 -12.59 -11.19 6.42
C ASP A 100 -11.75 -12.30 7.09
N ASN A 101 -11.54 -13.44 6.42
CA ASN A 101 -10.94 -14.63 7.04
C ASN A 101 -9.73 -15.23 6.30
N TYR A 102 -9.44 -14.81 5.06
CA TYR A 102 -8.32 -15.39 4.30
C TYR A 102 -6.96 -14.97 4.88
N ILE A 103 -6.85 -13.71 5.32
CA ILE A 103 -5.73 -13.22 6.15
C ILE A 103 -6.29 -12.56 7.39
N THR A 104 -5.76 -12.96 8.54
CA THR A 104 -6.13 -12.45 9.86
C THR A 104 -4.89 -11.98 10.61
N ARG A 105 -5.12 -11.35 11.77
CA ARG A 105 -4.03 -10.96 12.68
C ARG A 105 -3.16 -12.16 13.08
N GLU A 106 -3.77 -13.33 13.27
CA GLU A 106 -3.10 -14.55 13.68
C GLU A 106 -2.11 -15.03 12.60
N ASP A 107 -2.44 -14.83 11.31
CA ASP A 107 -1.52 -15.10 10.20
C ASP A 107 -0.32 -14.14 10.22
N ILE A 108 -0.54 -12.85 10.50
CA ILE A 108 0.54 -11.86 10.63
C ILE A 108 1.49 -12.20 11.78
N GLN A 109 0.94 -12.65 12.91
CA GLN A 109 1.74 -13.13 14.04
C GLN A 109 2.56 -14.37 13.69
N TYR A 110 1.96 -15.31 12.96
CA TYR A 110 2.65 -16.50 12.48
C TYR A 110 3.80 -16.13 11.52
N ILE A 111 3.54 -15.26 10.54
CA ILE A 111 4.54 -14.74 9.59
C ILE A 111 5.74 -14.15 10.35
N LYS A 112 5.50 -13.29 11.35
CA LYS A 112 6.57 -12.75 12.19
C LYS A 112 7.33 -13.84 12.94
N SER A 113 6.62 -14.82 13.52
CA SER A 113 7.25 -15.93 14.25
C SER A 113 8.16 -16.81 13.36
N ALA A 114 7.90 -16.83 12.05
CA ALA A 114 8.72 -17.53 11.06
C ALA A 114 10.00 -16.76 10.66
N GLY A 115 10.22 -15.56 11.19
CA GLY A 115 11.41 -14.74 10.92
C GLY A 115 11.29 -13.81 9.71
N VAL A 116 10.08 -13.63 9.17
CA VAL A 116 9.79 -12.64 8.11
C VAL A 116 9.86 -11.22 8.69
N ASN A 117 10.32 -10.26 7.88
CA ASN A 117 10.43 -8.85 8.27
C ASN A 117 9.57 -7.89 7.43
N SER A 118 9.00 -8.37 6.33
CA SER A 118 8.22 -7.56 5.40
C SER A 118 7.13 -8.39 4.73
N ILE A 119 6.06 -7.71 4.35
CA ILE A 119 4.93 -8.26 3.64
C ILE A 119 4.73 -7.46 2.36
N ARG A 120 4.52 -8.13 1.24
CA ARG A 120 3.99 -7.51 0.02
C ARG A 120 2.49 -7.81 -0.04
N LEU A 121 1.68 -6.77 -0.25
CA LEU A 121 0.23 -6.85 -0.36
C LEU A 121 -0.20 -6.59 -1.81
N PRO A 122 -0.38 -7.65 -2.62
CA PRO A 122 -1.06 -7.58 -3.90
C PRO A 122 -2.51 -7.15 -3.72
N PHE A 123 -2.96 -6.15 -4.45
CA PHE A 123 -4.35 -5.72 -4.47
C PHE A 123 -4.85 -5.37 -5.88
N HIS A 124 -6.16 -5.44 -6.07
CA HIS A 124 -6.83 -5.00 -7.29
C HIS A 124 -7.34 -3.56 -7.18
N TYR A 125 -7.14 -2.74 -8.22
CA TYR A 125 -7.51 -1.31 -8.24
C TYR A 125 -8.97 -1.02 -7.87
N LYS A 126 -9.91 -1.93 -8.17
CA LYS A 126 -11.35 -1.73 -7.91
C LYS A 126 -11.67 -1.63 -6.43
N LEU A 127 -10.78 -2.08 -5.54
CA LEU A 127 -10.90 -1.88 -4.10
C LEU A 127 -10.91 -0.39 -3.70
N PHE A 128 -10.48 0.50 -4.59
CA PHE A 128 -10.42 1.95 -4.41
C PHE A 128 -11.39 2.68 -5.36
N THR A 129 -12.35 1.98 -5.96
CA THR A 129 -13.37 2.58 -6.82
C THR A 129 -14.78 2.20 -6.36
N ASP A 130 -15.80 2.73 -7.03
CA ASP A 130 -17.21 2.34 -6.81
C ASP A 130 -17.64 1.11 -7.62
N GLU A 131 -16.70 0.44 -8.30
CA GLU A 131 -16.99 -0.77 -9.06
C GLU A 131 -17.27 -1.96 -8.13
N ASP A 132 -18.16 -2.87 -8.54
CA ASP A 132 -18.33 -4.13 -7.81
C ASP A 132 -17.07 -4.97 -7.92
N TYR A 133 -16.48 -5.27 -6.77
CA TYR A 133 -15.35 -6.17 -6.66
C TYR A 133 -15.45 -7.03 -5.40
N MET A 134 -15.43 -8.34 -5.60
CA MET A 134 -15.56 -9.33 -4.53
C MET A 134 -16.77 -9.00 -3.61
N GLY A 135 -17.93 -8.80 -4.23
CA GLY A 135 -19.23 -8.69 -3.54
C GLY A 135 -19.46 -7.42 -2.74
N LEU A 136 -18.63 -6.38 -2.90
CA LEU A 136 -18.81 -5.07 -2.27
C LEU A 136 -18.56 -3.94 -3.30
N SER A 137 -19.44 -2.95 -3.31
CA SER A 137 -19.33 -1.71 -4.09
C SER A 137 -19.24 -0.52 -3.13
N ALA A 138 -18.14 -0.44 -2.39
CA ALA A 138 -17.90 0.65 -1.45
C ALA A 138 -16.47 1.16 -1.60
N ASN A 139 -16.31 2.46 -1.84
CA ASN A 139 -15.00 3.10 -2.08
C ASN A 139 -14.01 3.04 -0.91
N GLN A 140 -14.36 2.41 0.22
CA GLN A 140 -13.51 2.31 1.41
C GLN A 140 -13.01 0.90 1.71
N ASP A 141 -13.49 -0.15 1.03
CA ASP A 141 -13.09 -1.53 1.39
C ASP A 141 -11.57 -1.70 1.28
N GLY A 142 -10.94 -1.25 0.19
CA GLY A 142 -9.47 -1.31 0.05
C GLY A 142 -8.71 -0.61 1.17
N PHE A 143 -9.15 0.61 1.54
CA PHE A 143 -8.54 1.36 2.62
C PHE A 143 -8.72 0.69 3.99
N GLU A 144 -9.92 0.18 4.29
CA GLU A 144 -10.19 -0.54 5.54
C GLU A 144 -9.37 -1.82 5.69
N ARG A 145 -9.13 -2.55 4.58
CA ARG A 145 -8.26 -3.74 4.58
C ARG A 145 -6.81 -3.39 4.85
N ILE A 146 -6.30 -2.36 4.18
CA ILE A 146 -4.92 -1.90 4.39
C ILE A 146 -4.75 -1.38 5.83
N ASP A 147 -5.68 -0.56 6.33
CA ASP A 147 -5.63 -0.06 7.71
C ASP A 147 -5.61 -1.21 8.74
N SER A 148 -6.42 -2.24 8.51
CA SER A 148 -6.45 -3.44 9.36
C SER A 148 -5.10 -4.18 9.32
N LEU A 149 -4.54 -4.39 8.12
CA LEU A 149 -3.24 -5.02 7.96
C LEU A 149 -2.14 -4.21 8.67
N LEU A 150 -2.08 -2.89 8.45
CA LEU A 150 -1.12 -2.00 9.08
C LEU A 150 -1.22 -2.05 10.61
N SER A 151 -2.44 -2.10 11.16
CA SER A 151 -2.65 -2.27 12.60
C SER A 151 -2.07 -3.57 13.15
N TRP A 152 -2.14 -4.67 12.37
CA TRP A 152 -1.56 -5.96 12.74
C TRP A 152 -0.03 -5.94 12.59
N CYS A 153 0.47 -5.43 11.47
CA CYS A 153 1.89 -5.32 11.15
C CYS A 153 2.64 -4.40 12.12
N SER A 154 2.01 -3.32 12.59
CA SER A 154 2.57 -2.41 13.60
C SER A 154 2.98 -3.15 14.87
N LYS A 155 2.12 -4.04 15.37
CA LYS A 155 2.38 -4.84 16.57
C LYS A 155 3.41 -5.96 16.34
N ALA A 156 3.56 -6.37 15.09
CA ALA A 156 4.51 -7.41 14.68
C ALA A 156 5.85 -6.85 14.20
N GLU A 157 5.98 -5.52 14.12
CA GLU A 157 7.14 -4.84 13.53
C GLU A 157 7.47 -5.42 12.13
N LEU A 158 6.45 -5.46 11.26
CA LEU A 158 6.56 -5.90 9.88
C LEU A 158 6.35 -4.71 8.95
N TYR A 159 7.26 -4.53 8.00
CA TYR A 159 7.07 -3.55 6.94
C TYR A 159 6.08 -4.06 5.89
N VAL A 160 5.41 -3.14 5.19
CA VAL A 160 4.43 -3.45 4.14
C VAL A 160 4.83 -2.80 2.82
N ILE A 161 4.82 -3.55 1.73
CA ILE A 161 4.88 -3.03 0.36
C ILE A 161 3.48 -3.13 -0.21
N LEU A 162 2.93 -1.99 -0.64
CA LEU A 162 1.65 -1.95 -1.33
C LEU A 162 1.89 -2.19 -2.82
N ASP A 163 1.22 -3.19 -3.39
CA ASP A 163 1.40 -3.63 -4.78
C ASP A 163 0.08 -3.56 -5.54
N MET A 164 -0.02 -2.64 -6.51
CA MET A 164 -1.13 -2.66 -7.45
C MET A 164 -0.91 -3.79 -8.44
N HIS A 165 -1.46 -4.95 -8.07
CA HIS A 165 -1.29 -6.20 -8.78
C HIS A 165 -2.18 -6.31 -10.02
N ASP A 166 -3.28 -5.57 -9.99
CA ASP A 166 -4.25 -5.47 -11.07
C ASP A 166 -4.62 -4.00 -11.22
N ALA A 167 -4.23 -3.42 -12.34
CA ALA A 167 -4.43 -2.03 -12.68
C ALA A 167 -5.60 -1.84 -13.66
N PRO A 168 -6.18 -0.63 -13.75
CA PRO A 168 -7.27 -0.34 -14.68
C PRO A 168 -7.00 -0.82 -16.11
N GLY A 169 -7.85 -1.73 -16.62
CA GLY A 169 -7.74 -2.31 -17.96
C GLY A 169 -6.74 -3.47 -18.09
N GLY A 170 -5.96 -3.78 -17.06
CA GLY A 170 -4.91 -4.80 -17.08
C GLY A 170 -3.61 -4.31 -17.69
N GLN A 171 -2.50 -4.63 -17.03
CA GLN A 171 -1.16 -4.23 -17.42
C GLN A 171 -0.37 -5.31 -18.15
N THR A 172 -0.72 -6.57 -17.96
CA THR A 172 -0.03 -7.76 -18.45
C THR A 172 -0.76 -8.34 -19.66
N GLY A 173 -2.09 -8.39 -19.60
CA GLY A 173 -2.92 -9.06 -20.59
C GLY A 173 -3.10 -10.56 -20.35
N ASP A 174 -3.01 -11.02 -19.10
CA ASP A 174 -3.11 -12.45 -18.72
C ASP A 174 -4.03 -12.66 -17.50
N ASN A 175 -3.92 -13.78 -16.80
CA ASN A 175 -4.83 -14.14 -15.70
C ASN A 175 -4.60 -13.35 -14.42
N ILE A 176 -3.38 -12.85 -14.20
CA ILE A 176 -2.95 -12.26 -12.92
C ILE A 176 -3.48 -10.84 -12.69
N ASP A 177 -3.91 -10.17 -13.75
CA ASP A 177 -4.30 -8.76 -13.80
C ASP A 177 -5.76 -8.53 -14.21
N ASP A 178 -6.59 -9.57 -14.11
CA ASP A 178 -8.03 -9.60 -14.46
C ASP A 178 -8.40 -8.95 -15.80
N SER A 179 -7.42 -8.89 -16.71
CA SER A 179 -7.55 -8.20 -17.98
C SER A 179 -8.51 -8.92 -18.93
N TYR A 180 -8.76 -8.27 -20.07
CA TYR A 180 -9.49 -8.87 -21.18
C TYR A 180 -8.54 -9.52 -22.21
N GLY A 181 -7.36 -9.98 -21.78
CA GLY A 181 -6.37 -10.67 -22.62
C GLY A 181 -5.43 -9.75 -23.40
N TYR A 182 -5.37 -8.47 -23.03
CA TYR A 182 -4.47 -7.48 -23.63
C TYR A 182 -4.15 -6.40 -22.58
N PRO A 183 -2.93 -5.82 -22.57
CA PRO A 183 -2.51 -4.82 -21.58
C PRO A 183 -3.12 -3.45 -21.89
N TRP A 184 -4.44 -3.32 -21.75
CA TRP A 184 -5.16 -2.11 -22.14
C TRP A 184 -4.71 -0.86 -21.39
N LEU A 185 -4.10 -1.00 -20.21
CA LEU A 185 -3.49 0.12 -19.49
C LEU A 185 -2.49 0.90 -20.37
N MET A 186 -1.75 0.22 -21.24
CA MET A 186 -0.73 0.84 -22.08
C MET A 186 -1.32 1.73 -23.19
N VAL A 187 -2.58 1.54 -23.57
CA VAL A 187 -3.19 2.19 -24.74
C VAL A 187 -4.45 3.01 -24.41
N SER A 188 -4.96 2.92 -23.18
CA SER A 188 -6.18 3.59 -22.73
C SER A 188 -5.85 4.76 -21.80
N GLU A 189 -5.96 5.99 -22.30
CA GLU A 189 -5.75 7.21 -21.49
C GLU A 189 -6.64 7.22 -20.23
N LYS A 190 -7.92 6.81 -20.36
CA LYS A 190 -8.84 6.73 -19.22
C LYS A 190 -8.35 5.76 -18.13
N SER A 191 -7.77 4.63 -18.55
CA SER A 191 -7.18 3.66 -17.62
C SER A 191 -5.96 4.23 -16.93
N GLN A 192 -5.11 4.95 -17.66
CA GLN A 192 -3.92 5.61 -17.12
C GLN A 192 -4.28 6.72 -16.14
N GLU A 193 -5.28 7.54 -16.45
CA GLU A 193 -5.80 8.57 -15.54
C GLU A 193 -6.31 7.95 -14.23
N LEU A 194 -7.08 6.86 -14.32
CA LEU A 194 -7.59 6.16 -13.13
C LEU A 194 -6.44 5.54 -12.31
N PHE A 195 -5.46 4.91 -12.97
CA PHE A 195 -4.26 4.36 -12.34
C PHE A 195 -3.50 5.42 -11.53
N VAL A 196 -3.22 6.57 -12.17
CA VAL A 196 -2.52 7.70 -11.54
C VAL A 196 -3.35 8.27 -10.37
N GLY A 197 -4.67 8.38 -10.55
CA GLY A 197 -5.59 8.88 -9.52
C GLY A 197 -5.59 8.01 -8.27
N ILE A 198 -5.73 6.68 -8.43
CA ILE A 198 -5.75 5.74 -7.31
C ILE A 198 -4.43 5.78 -6.55
N TRP A 199 -3.28 5.79 -7.24
CA TRP A 199 -1.99 5.88 -6.57
C TRP A 199 -1.82 7.18 -5.78
N ARG A 200 -2.28 8.30 -6.32
CA ARG A 200 -2.28 9.57 -5.60
C ARG A 200 -3.16 9.53 -4.35
N GLU A 201 -4.32 8.89 -4.40
CA GLU A 201 -5.20 8.74 -3.23
C GLU A 201 -4.60 7.82 -2.15
N ILE A 202 -4.00 6.70 -2.55
CA ILE A 202 -3.26 5.81 -1.64
C ILE A 202 -2.12 6.58 -0.97
N ALA A 203 -1.31 7.29 -1.76
CA ALA A 203 -0.20 8.08 -1.23
C ALA A 203 -0.67 9.20 -0.28
N ASP A 204 -1.74 9.93 -0.62
CA ASP A 204 -2.23 11.01 0.26
C ASP A 204 -2.70 10.49 1.62
N ARG A 205 -3.33 9.31 1.64
CA ARG A 205 -3.77 8.66 2.87
C ARG A 205 -2.60 8.20 3.74
N TYR A 206 -1.58 7.60 3.12
CA TYR A 206 -0.53 6.89 3.84
C TYR A 206 0.83 7.60 3.89
N LYS A 207 0.96 8.84 3.39
CA LYS A 207 2.20 9.63 3.37
C LYS A 207 2.97 9.71 4.70
N ASP A 208 2.27 9.56 5.82
CA ASP A 208 2.82 9.65 7.18
C ASP A 208 2.93 8.27 7.89
N GLU A 209 2.74 7.15 7.17
CA GLU A 209 2.76 5.77 7.71
C GLU A 209 4.10 5.05 7.47
N PRO A 210 5.07 5.10 8.40
CA PRO A 210 6.41 4.57 8.20
C PRO A 210 6.50 3.03 8.14
N LEU A 211 5.43 2.30 8.48
CA LEU A 211 5.39 0.84 8.27
C LEU A 211 5.31 0.48 6.79
N ILE A 212 4.82 1.38 5.94
CA ILE A 212 4.90 1.16 4.50
C ILE A 212 6.35 1.39 4.08
N LEU A 213 6.96 0.36 3.52
CA LEU A 213 8.30 0.42 2.94
C LEU A 213 8.27 1.19 1.62
N GLY A 214 7.26 0.92 0.80
CA GLY A 214 7.13 1.56 -0.50
C GLY A 214 5.91 1.11 -1.28
N TYR A 215 5.77 1.72 -2.45
CA TYR A 215 4.71 1.53 -3.41
C TYR A 215 5.25 0.80 -4.64
N ASP A 216 4.89 -0.47 -4.82
CA ASP A 216 5.13 -1.23 -6.04
C ASP A 216 4.03 -0.89 -7.04
N LEU A 217 4.38 0.01 -7.98
CA LEU A 217 3.37 0.70 -8.78
C LEU A 217 2.55 -0.25 -9.65
N LEU A 218 3.17 -1.32 -10.14
CA LEU A 218 2.57 -2.16 -11.16
C LEU A 218 3.26 -3.51 -11.26
N ASN A 219 2.49 -4.58 -11.02
CA ASN A 219 3.00 -5.94 -11.12
C ASN A 219 3.13 -6.42 -12.57
N GLU A 220 4.31 -6.92 -12.94
CA GLU A 220 4.55 -7.72 -14.15
C GLU A 220 3.93 -7.17 -15.46
N PRO A 221 4.18 -5.91 -15.83
CA PRO A 221 3.57 -5.31 -17.00
C PRO A 221 4.03 -5.96 -18.30
N ILE A 222 3.09 -6.06 -19.25
CA ILE A 222 3.22 -6.48 -20.65
C ILE A 222 3.78 -7.89 -20.80
N ALA A 223 2.95 -8.87 -21.17
CA ALA A 223 3.44 -10.21 -21.49
C ALA A 223 4.41 -10.27 -22.70
N THR A 224 5.17 -11.36 -22.80
CA THR A 224 6.21 -11.56 -23.84
C THR A 224 5.67 -11.93 -25.23
N TYR A 225 4.37 -12.18 -25.36
CA TYR A 225 3.79 -12.82 -26.53
C TYR A 225 2.90 -11.89 -27.39
N PHE A 226 3.02 -10.57 -27.24
CA PHE A 226 2.34 -9.58 -28.10
C PHE A 226 3.07 -9.27 -29.42
N GLY A 227 4.13 -10.01 -29.75
CA GLY A 227 4.81 -9.94 -31.06
C GLY A 227 5.26 -8.53 -31.43
N ASP A 228 4.84 -8.06 -32.61
CA ASP A 228 5.25 -6.78 -33.19
C ASP A 228 4.72 -5.55 -32.42
N GLU A 229 3.79 -5.72 -31.49
CA GLU A 229 3.24 -4.63 -30.66
C GLU A 229 4.13 -4.30 -29.45
N ILE A 230 5.01 -5.22 -29.03
CA ILE A 230 5.87 -5.05 -27.83
C ILE A 230 6.64 -3.73 -27.84
N PRO A 231 7.29 -3.28 -28.94
CA PRO A 231 8.00 -2.01 -28.95
C PRO A 231 7.11 -0.81 -28.69
N GLU A 232 5.84 -0.84 -29.09
CA GLU A 232 4.92 0.27 -28.84
C GLU A 232 4.36 0.22 -27.42
N LEU A 233 4.01 -0.96 -26.92
CA LEU A 233 3.60 -1.15 -25.52
C LEU A 233 4.70 -0.70 -24.54
N ASN A 234 5.96 -1.07 -24.80
CA ASN A 234 7.10 -0.72 -23.95
C ASN A 234 7.33 0.80 -23.86
N LYS A 235 7.06 1.57 -24.93
CA LYS A 235 7.20 3.04 -24.92
C LYS A 235 6.22 3.73 -23.98
N GLN A 236 5.12 3.07 -23.61
CA GLN A 236 4.07 3.66 -22.79
C GLN A 236 4.35 3.52 -21.28
N LEU A 237 5.16 2.54 -20.89
CA LEU A 237 5.33 2.18 -19.48
C LEU A 237 6.12 3.23 -18.67
N GLU A 238 7.29 3.67 -19.15
CA GLU A 238 8.08 4.69 -18.44
C GLU A 238 7.32 6.03 -18.30
N PRO A 239 6.70 6.59 -19.36
CA PRO A 239 5.88 7.80 -19.23
C PRO A 239 4.72 7.64 -18.23
N LEU A 240 4.08 6.47 -18.18
CA LEU A 240 3.02 6.20 -17.21
C LEU A 240 3.54 6.20 -15.77
N TYR A 241 4.68 5.56 -15.52
CA TYR A 241 5.32 5.59 -14.19
C TYR A 241 5.73 7.00 -13.79
N MET A 242 6.32 7.79 -14.69
CA MET A 242 6.67 9.18 -14.40
C MET A 242 5.44 10.00 -14.01
N ARG A 243 4.30 9.81 -14.69
CA ARG A 243 3.03 10.46 -14.33
C ARG A 243 2.53 10.05 -12.94
N ALA A 244 2.55 8.74 -12.63
CA ALA A 244 2.12 8.23 -11.33
C ALA A 244 3.02 8.72 -10.20
N VAL A 245 4.34 8.65 -10.38
CA VAL A 245 5.32 9.17 -9.41
C VAL A 245 5.13 10.67 -9.20
N ALA A 246 4.98 11.45 -10.27
CA ALA A 246 4.72 12.89 -10.14
C ALA A 246 3.47 13.17 -9.29
N ALA A 247 2.37 12.44 -9.52
CA ALA A 247 1.13 12.58 -8.76
C ALA A 247 1.29 12.15 -7.30
N ILE A 248 1.96 11.03 -7.01
CA ILE A 248 2.32 10.59 -5.65
C ILE A 248 3.11 11.70 -4.96
N ARG A 249 4.11 12.27 -5.65
CA ARG A 249 4.96 13.33 -5.11
C ARG A 249 4.22 14.64 -4.87
N GLU A 250 3.00 14.86 -5.36
CA GLU A 250 2.21 16.02 -4.94
C GLU A 250 1.82 15.96 -3.45
N VAL A 251 1.70 14.74 -2.91
CA VAL A 251 1.13 14.48 -1.58
C VAL A 251 2.08 13.77 -0.64
N ASP A 252 3.03 12.99 -1.16
CA ASP A 252 3.94 12.14 -0.40
C ASP A 252 5.38 12.25 -0.91
N LYS A 253 6.29 12.66 -0.02
CA LYS A 253 7.73 12.80 -0.31
C LYS A 253 8.59 11.71 0.36
N ASN A 254 7.98 10.80 1.13
CA ASN A 254 8.68 9.92 2.05
C ASN A 254 8.86 8.51 1.48
N HIS A 255 7.81 7.92 0.91
CA HIS A 255 7.84 6.51 0.52
C HIS A 255 8.66 6.25 -0.74
N ILE A 256 9.35 5.11 -0.72
CA ILE A 256 10.06 4.56 -1.88
C ILE A 256 9.02 4.15 -2.92
N VAL A 257 9.26 4.45 -4.20
CA VAL A 257 8.44 3.94 -5.29
C VAL A 257 9.22 2.87 -6.05
N LEU A 258 8.68 1.65 -6.09
CA LEU A 258 9.27 0.49 -6.74
C LEU A 258 8.72 0.36 -8.16
N LEU A 259 9.60 0.21 -9.14
CA LEU A 259 9.24 0.17 -10.57
C LEU A 259 9.51 -1.20 -11.18
N GLY A 260 8.44 -1.91 -11.53
CA GLY A 260 8.51 -3.16 -12.28
C GLY A 260 8.90 -2.96 -13.75
N GLY A 261 9.89 -3.70 -14.25
CA GLY A 261 10.27 -3.70 -15.67
C GLY A 261 9.19 -4.31 -16.58
N ALA A 262 9.24 -4.01 -17.88
CA ALA A 262 8.34 -4.64 -18.86
C ALA A 262 8.58 -6.16 -18.96
N GLN A 263 7.71 -6.89 -19.65
CA GLN A 263 7.88 -8.33 -19.88
C GLN A 263 7.98 -9.11 -18.57
N TRP A 264 6.93 -9.05 -17.75
CA TRP A 264 6.87 -9.76 -16.46
C TRP A 264 7.99 -9.36 -15.50
N ASN A 265 8.21 -8.05 -15.30
CA ASN A 265 9.26 -7.54 -14.42
C ASN A 265 10.69 -7.98 -14.82
N SER A 266 10.92 -8.37 -16.08
CA SER A 266 12.22 -8.91 -16.53
C SER A 266 13.01 -7.96 -17.44
N ASN A 267 12.35 -6.99 -18.09
CA ASN A 267 12.97 -6.06 -19.02
C ASN A 267 13.03 -4.63 -18.45
N PHE A 268 14.14 -4.32 -17.79
CA PHE A 268 14.44 -2.97 -17.30
C PHE A 268 15.10 -2.05 -18.34
N SER A 269 15.44 -2.58 -19.53
CA SER A 269 16.10 -1.77 -20.58
C SER A 269 15.19 -0.71 -21.21
N ILE A 270 13.89 -0.75 -20.89
CA ILE A 270 12.90 0.23 -21.32
C ILE A 270 13.04 1.58 -20.59
N PHE A 271 13.69 1.60 -19.42
CA PHE A 271 13.89 2.83 -18.66
C PHE A 271 15.05 3.61 -19.25
N THR A 272 14.78 4.87 -19.62
CA THR A 272 15.71 5.80 -20.22
C THR A 272 16.11 6.92 -19.25
N ASP A 273 15.30 7.20 -18.24
CA ASP A 273 15.57 8.18 -17.20
C ASP A 273 15.38 7.57 -15.81
N SER A 274 16.46 7.42 -15.05
CA SER A 274 16.44 6.96 -13.65
C SER A 274 16.53 8.10 -12.64
N LYS A 275 16.45 9.36 -13.07
CA LYS A 275 16.69 10.55 -12.25
C LYS A 275 15.48 11.44 -12.09
N PHE A 276 14.31 11.02 -12.58
CA PHE A 276 13.09 11.83 -12.47
C PHE A 276 12.52 11.86 -11.04
N ASP A 277 12.96 10.97 -10.16
CA ASP A 277 12.70 10.99 -8.72
C ASP A 277 13.93 10.47 -7.97
N ASP A 278 14.22 11.03 -6.79
CA ASP A 278 15.39 10.64 -5.99
C ASP A 278 15.11 9.42 -5.08
N ASN A 279 13.85 8.93 -5.03
CA ASN A 279 13.41 7.87 -4.13
C ASN A 279 12.61 6.78 -4.87
N ILE A 280 13.16 6.35 -6.01
CA ILE A 280 12.70 5.20 -6.81
C ILE A 280 13.70 4.05 -6.76
N MET A 281 13.21 2.82 -6.88
CA MET A 281 14.01 1.59 -6.96
C MET A 281 13.48 0.63 -8.02
#